data_AF-A0A3D8GLU8-F1
#
_entry.id   AF-A0A3D8GLU8-F1
#
_cell.length_a   1.000
_cell.length_b   1.000
_cell.length_c   1.000
_cell.angle_alpha   90.00
_cell.angle_beta   90.00
_cell.angle_gamma   90.00
#
_symmetry.space_group_name_H-M   'P 1'
#
loop_
_entity.id
_entity.type
_entity.pdbx_description
1 polymer ?
#
loop_
_entity_poly.entity_id
_entity_poly.type
_entity_poly.pdbx_seq_one_letter_code
_entity_poly.pdbx_strand_id
1 'polypeptide(L)'
;MNITTIIELENREVENLAGGKLVFAEERIDENIVETCVECFQEIGTNEKILTDDAMQRVFEKLKEDGIIPGEVVEFSFEMPSCGQLRKKSETSFDIPQKVILSFMS
;
A
#
# COMPACT_ATOMS: atom_id res chain seq x y z
N MET A 1 -17.89 -0.53 23.63
CA MET A 1 -17.95 -1.61 22.63
C MET A 1 -16.83 -1.30 21.67
N ASN A 2 -15.86 -2.19 21.47
CA ASN A 2 -14.74 -1.91 20.58
C ASN A 2 -15.13 -2.37 19.19
N ILE A 3 -15.15 -1.47 18.22
CA ILE A 3 -15.43 -1.79 16.82
C ILE A 3 -14.12 -1.70 16.06
N THR A 4 -13.73 -2.81 15.42
CA THR A 4 -12.60 -2.82 14.48
C THR A 4 -13.16 -2.63 13.08
N THR A 5 -12.67 -1.60 12.39
CA THR A 5 -13.00 -1.35 10.99
C THR A 5 -11.81 -1.73 10.13
N ILE A 6 -12.06 -2.42 9.02
CA ILE A 6 -11.06 -2.81 8.03
C ILE A 6 -11.47 -2.23 6.68
N ILE A 7 -10.55 -1.52 6.04
CA ILE A 7 -10.69 -0.92 4.72
C ILE A 7 -9.66 -1.59 3.81
N GLU A 8 -10.13 -2.20 2.72
CA GLU A 8 -9.27 -2.73 1.67
C GLU A 8 -9.22 -1.72 0.52
N LEU A 9 -8.03 -1.27 0.16
CA LEU A 9 -7.80 -0.34 -0.95
C LEU A 9 -6.98 -1.02 -2.03
N GLU A 10 -7.35 -0.81 -3.30
CA GLU A 10 -6.49 -1.21 -4.41
C GLU A 10 -5.24 -0.31 -4.48
N ASN A 11 -4.13 -0.84 -4.98
CA ASN A 11 -2.90 -0.07 -5.20
C ASN A 11 -3.16 1.29 -5.85
N ARG A 12 -3.96 1.33 -6.91
CA ARG A 12 -4.27 2.56 -7.63
C ARG A 12 -5.00 3.59 -6.75
N GLU A 13 -5.86 3.14 -5.85
CA GLU A 13 -6.56 4.02 -4.91
C GLU A 13 -5.57 4.62 -3.91
N VAL A 14 -4.69 3.78 -3.35
CA VAL A 14 -3.61 4.22 -2.45
C VAL A 14 -2.70 5.22 -3.14
N GLU A 15 -2.29 4.95 -4.37
CA GLU A 15 -1.43 5.86 -5.14
C GLU A 15 -2.07 7.22 -5.37
N ASN A 16 -3.37 7.23 -5.71
CA ASN A 16 -4.11 8.48 -5.90
C ASN A 16 -4.28 9.26 -4.59
N LEU A 17 -4.57 8.56 -3.48
CA LEU A 17 -4.76 9.16 -2.16
C LEU A 17 -3.43 9.66 -1.57
N ALA A 18 -2.33 8.93 -1.78
CA ALA A 18 -0.99 9.30 -1.33
C ALA A 18 -0.33 10.39 -2.19
N GLY A 19 -0.78 10.56 -3.44
CA GLY A 19 -0.17 11.45 -4.42
C GLY A 19 1.14 10.92 -5.01
N GLY A 20 1.33 9.60 -4.99
CA GLY A 20 2.59 8.95 -5.38
C GLY A 20 2.35 7.54 -5.92
N LYS A 21 3.22 7.06 -6.81
CA LYS A 21 3.19 5.68 -7.32
C LYS A 21 3.93 4.73 -6.40
N LEU A 22 3.42 3.52 -6.23
CA LEU A 22 4.10 2.46 -5.50
C LEU A 22 5.35 2.03 -6.28
N VAL A 23 6.49 2.02 -5.59
CA VAL A 23 7.75 1.47 -6.10
C VAL A 23 8.01 0.18 -5.38
N PHE A 24 8.10 -0.89 -6.16
CA PHE A 24 8.36 -2.23 -5.66
C PHE A 24 9.83 -2.59 -5.87
N ALA A 25 10.46 -3.15 -4.83
CA ALA A 25 11.74 -3.82 -4.94
C ALA A 25 11.50 -5.33 -5.10
N GLU A 26 12.15 -5.92 -6.09
CA GLU A 26 12.19 -7.38 -6.27
C GLU A 26 13.45 -7.93 -5.61
N GLU A 27 13.29 -8.69 -4.53
CA GLU A 27 14.38 -9.43 -3.90
C GLU A 27 14.38 -10.88 -4.40
N ARG A 28 15.50 -11.34 -4.96
CA ARG A 28 15.65 -12.72 -5.44
C ARG A 28 16.10 -13.60 -4.27
N ILE A 29 15.19 -14.44 -3.78
CA ILE A 29 15.49 -15.39 -2.71
C ILE A 29 16.12 -16.67 -3.28
N ASP A 30 15.70 -17.12 -4.47
CA ASP A 30 16.21 -18.32 -5.15
C ASP A 30 15.97 -18.25 -6.68
N GLU A 31 16.52 -19.16 -7.49
CA GLU A 31 16.38 -19.20 -8.97
C GLU A 31 14.92 -19.11 -9.46
N ASN A 32 13.98 -19.52 -8.60
CA ASN A 32 12.55 -19.62 -8.89
C ASN A 32 11.64 -18.76 -8.00
N ILE A 33 12.17 -18.06 -6.98
CA ILE A 33 11.37 -17.28 -6.01
C ILE A 33 11.80 -15.82 -6.06
N VAL A 34 10.85 -14.95 -6.39
CA VAL A 34 10.99 -13.49 -6.30
C VAL A 34 10.03 -12.99 -5.22
N GLU A 35 10.56 -12.25 -4.25
CA GLU A 35 9.75 -11.51 -3.29
C GLU A 35 9.63 -10.05 -3.75
N THR A 36 8.40 -9.59 -3.93
CA THR A 36 8.10 -8.20 -4.28
C THR A 36 7.65 -7.47 -3.04
N CYS A 37 8.54 -6.64 -2.49
CA CYS A 37 8.29 -5.79 -1.33
C CYS A 37 8.05 -4.35 -1.78
N VAL A 38 7.19 -3.62 -1.07
CA VAL A 38 7.05 -2.17 -1.27
C VAL A 38 8.30 -1.49 -0.70
N GLU A 39 9.07 -0.81 -1.55
CA GLU A 39 10.28 -0.11 -1.14
C GLU A 39 9.94 1.32 -0.69
N CYS A 40 9.19 2.05 -1.52
CA CYS A 40 8.78 3.41 -1.24
C CYS A 40 7.62 3.83 -2.17
N PHE A 41 7.12 5.04 -1.98
CA PHE A 41 6.28 5.72 -2.97
C PHE A 41 7.13 6.72 -3.74
N GLN A 42 6.79 6.98 -4.99
CA GLN A 42 7.42 8.00 -5.82
C GLN A 42 6.39 9.08 -6.14
N GLU A 43 6.65 10.31 -5.72
CA GLU A 43 5.70 11.42 -5.91
C GLU A 43 5.42 11.67 -7.40
N ILE A 44 4.17 12.06 -7.71
CA ILE A 44 3.79 12.31 -9.10
C ILE A 44 4.23 13.73 -9.48
N GLY A 45 5.29 13.84 -10.30
CA GLY A 45 5.75 15.09 -10.90
C GLY A 45 7.12 15.56 -10.40
N THR A 46 7.50 15.13 -9.20
CA THR A 46 8.82 15.25 -8.59
C THR A 46 9.30 13.82 -8.39
N ASN A 47 10.44 13.42 -8.96
CA ASN A 47 10.96 12.05 -8.81
C ASN A 47 11.40 11.70 -7.37
N GLU A 48 10.83 12.37 -6.37
CA GLU A 48 11.12 12.24 -4.96
C GLU A 48 10.51 10.96 -4.40
N LYS A 49 11.28 10.30 -3.54
CA LYS A 49 10.83 9.12 -2.81
C LYS A 49 10.15 9.55 -1.52
N ILE A 50 8.90 9.12 -1.35
CA ILE A 50 8.12 9.26 -0.12
C ILE A 50 8.22 7.92 0.63
N LEU A 51 8.47 7.96 1.93
CA LEU A 51 8.48 6.75 2.75
C LEU A 51 7.08 6.15 2.83
N THR A 52 7.00 4.82 2.91
CA THR A 52 5.72 4.09 2.98
C THR A 52 4.83 4.60 4.12
N ASP A 53 5.41 4.84 5.31
CA ASP A 53 4.68 5.35 6.47
C ASP A 53 4.09 6.75 6.21
N ASP A 54 4.88 7.65 5.60
CA ASP A 54 4.45 9.01 5.26
C ASP A 54 3.32 8.99 4.22
N ALA A 55 3.44 8.12 3.21
CA ALA A 55 2.41 7.94 2.19
C ALA A 55 1.11 7.40 2.80
N MET A 56 1.20 6.42 3.69
CA MET A 56 0.03 5.86 4.37
C MET A 56 -0.61 6.83 5.36
N GLN A 57 0.17 7.70 6.00
CA GLN A 57 -0.37 8.80 6.80
C GLN A 57 -1.20 9.75 5.91
N ARG A 58 -0.71 10.10 4.71
CA ARG A 58 -1.48 10.94 3.77
C ARG A 58 -2.79 10.26 3.37
N VAL A 59 -2.76 8.96 3.08
CA VAL A 59 -3.97 8.17 2.77
C VAL A 59 -4.96 8.22 3.93
N PHE A 60 -4.50 7.98 5.15
CA PHE A 60 -5.33 8.02 6.35
C PHE A 60 -6.00 9.39 6.55
N GLU A 61 -5.23 10.48 6.47
CA GLU A 61 -5.78 11.84 6.58
C GLU A 61 -6.80 12.13 5.47
N LYS A 62 -6.53 11.69 4.23
CA LYS A 62 -7.45 11.86 3.11
C LYS A 62 -8.77 11.13 3.33
N LEU A 63 -8.72 9.90 3.84
CA LEU A 63 -9.92 9.13 4.19
C LEU A 63 -10.71 9.75 5.34
N LYS A 64 -10.03 10.46 6.27
CA LYS A 64 -10.70 11.26 7.31
C LYS A 64 -11.38 12.49 6.74
N GLU A 65 -10.70 13.23 5.86
CA GLU A 65 -11.27 14.39 5.16
C GLU A 65 -12.51 14.02 4.34
N ASP A 66 -12.48 12.85 3.69
CA ASP A 66 -13.58 12.32 2.89
C ASP A 66 -14.72 11.74 3.74
N GLY A 67 -14.55 11.67 5.07
CA GLY A 67 -15.56 11.18 6.02
C GLY A 67 -15.71 9.67 6.08
N ILE A 68 -14.79 8.92 5.48
CA ILE A 68 -14.76 7.45 5.52
C ILE A 68 -14.26 6.97 6.87
N ILE A 69 -13.21 7.62 7.39
CA ILE A 69 -12.69 7.38 8.74
C ILE A 69 -13.21 8.49 9.67
N PRO A 70 -13.81 8.16 10.83
CA PRO A 70 -14.26 9.16 11.78
C PRO A 70 -13.11 10.07 12.24
N GLY A 71 -13.40 11.36 12.42
CA GLY A 71 -12.41 12.36 12.80
C GLY A 71 -11.73 12.07 14.14
N GLU A 72 -12.45 11.40 15.07
CA GLU A 72 -11.93 11.00 16.38
C GLU A 72 -10.89 9.88 16.36
N VAL A 73 -10.75 9.14 15.25
CA VAL A 73 -9.76 8.06 15.14
C VAL A 73 -8.38 8.69 15.00
N VAL A 74 -7.48 8.36 15.93
CA VAL A 74 -6.11 8.90 15.99
C VAL A 74 -5.04 7.86 15.65
N GLU A 75 -5.39 6.58 15.71
CA GLU A 75 -4.48 5.47 15.47
C GLU A 75 -5.05 4.54 14.41
N PHE A 76 -4.17 4.07 13.53
CA PHE A 76 -4.47 3.06 12.53
C PHE A 76 -3.28 2.12 12.38
N SER A 77 -3.52 0.96 11.77
CA SER A 77 -2.50 0.04 11.32
C SER A 77 -2.73 -0.25 9.86
N PHE A 78 -1.67 -0.54 9.14
CA PHE A 78 -1.77 -0.91 7.73
C PHE A 78 -0.92 -2.13 7.41
N GLU A 79 -1.35 -2.89 6.43
CA GLU A 79 -0.63 -4.04 5.90
C GLU A 79 -0.56 -3.90 4.38
N MET A 80 0.66 -4.05 3.86
CA MET A 80 0.93 -4.18 2.43
C MET A 80 1.45 -5.60 2.19
N PRO A 81 0.60 -6.53 1.73
CA PRO A 81 1.01 -7.91 1.55
C PRO A 81 2.12 -8.01 0.51
N SER A 82 3.33 -8.37 0.94
CA SER A 82 4.43 -8.71 0.01
C SER A 82 4.02 -9.95 -0.78
N CYS A 83 4.20 -9.89 -2.09
CA CYS A 83 3.89 -11.03 -2.95
C CYS A 83 5.18 -11.79 -3.22
N GLY A 84 5.33 -12.96 -2.57
CA GLY A 84 6.24 -13.98 -3.04
C GLY A 84 5.61 -14.69 -4.25
N GLN A 85 6.15 -14.50 -5.45
CA GLN A 85 5.72 -15.25 -6.62
C GLN A 85 6.78 -16.26 -7.06
N LEU A 86 6.33 -17.50 -7.30
CA LEU A 86 7.11 -18.52 -8.03
C LEU A 86 7.09 -18.15 -9.51
N ARG A 87 8.26 -18.04 -10.15
CA ARG A 87 8.38 -17.77 -11.59
C ARG A 87 7.55 -18.78 -12.41
N LYS A 88 6.43 -18.36 -12.99
CA LYS A 88 5.86 -19.02 -14.17
C LYS A 88 6.50 -18.41 -15.42
N LYS A 89 7.14 -19.25 -16.23
CA LYS A 89 8.02 -18.92 -17.37
C LYS A 89 7.43 -18.03 -18.50
N SER A 90 6.23 -17.44 -18.36
CA SER A 90 5.47 -16.92 -19.50
C SER A 90 4.76 -15.58 -19.34
N GLU A 91 4.94 -14.84 -18.24
CA GLU A 91 4.26 -13.54 -18.07
C GLU A 91 5.27 -12.41 -17.83
N THR A 92 5.35 -11.49 -18.80
CA THR A 92 6.20 -10.28 -18.82
C THR A 92 5.55 -9.08 -18.13
N SER A 93 4.36 -9.23 -17.55
CA SER A 93 3.66 -8.20 -16.80
C SER A 93 3.19 -8.78 -15.48
N PHE A 94 3.81 -8.33 -14.39
CA PHE A 94 3.35 -8.57 -13.03
C PHE A 94 2.08 -7.75 -12.78
N ASP A 95 0.93 -8.25 -13.24
CA ASP A 95 -0.37 -7.80 -12.73
C ASP A 95 -0.55 -8.43 -11.36
N ILE A 96 0.10 -7.84 -10.35
CA ILE A 96 -0.13 -8.20 -8.96
C ILE A 96 -1.19 -7.22 -8.44
N PRO A 97 -2.48 -7.61 -8.36
CA PRO A 97 -3.44 -6.84 -7.59
C PRO A 97 -3.08 -7.00 -6.10
N GLN A 98 -2.18 -6.14 -5.61
CA GLN A 98 -1.99 -5.99 -4.18
C GLN A 98 -3.08 -5.05 -3.66
N LYS A 99 -3.72 -5.48 -2.58
CA LYS A 99 -4.62 -4.65 -1.79
C LYS A 99 -3.87 -4.19 -0.56
N VAL A 100 -3.95 -2.91 -0.25
CA VAL A 100 -3.48 -2.38 1.04
C VAL A 100 -4.62 -2.46 2.01
N ILE A 101 -4.36 -3.05 3.17
CA ILE A 101 -5.36 -3.19 4.23
C ILE A 101 -5.07 -2.11 5.26
N LEU A 102 -6.06 -1.25 5.52
CA LEU A 102 -6.01 -0.27 6.60
C LEU A 102 -7.02 -0.69 7.68
N SER A 103 -6.61 -0.67 8.93
CA SER A 103 -7.47 -1.03 10.05
C SER A 103 -7.35 -0.03 11.19
N PHE A 104 -8.46 0.20 11.89
CA PHE A 104 -8.49 1.06 13.07
C PHE A 104 -9.58 0.60 14.04
N MET A 105 -9.48 1.08 15.27
CA MET A 105 -10.47 0.85 16.32
C MET A 105 -11.21 2.14 16.68
N SER A 106 -12.52 2.03 16.89
CA SER A 106 -13.41 3.10 17.37
C SER A 106 -14.32 2.61 18.48
#